data_AF-A0A0C2X104-F1
#
_entry.id   AF-A0A0C2X104-F1
#
_cell.length_a   1.000
_cell.length_b   1.000
_cell.length_c   1.000
_cell.angle_alpha   90.00
_cell.angle_beta   90.00
_cell.angle_gamma   90.00
#
_symmetry.space_group_name_H-M   'P 1'
#
loop_
_entity.id
_entity.type
_entity.pdbx_description
1 polymer ?
#
loop_
_entity_poly.entity_id
_entity_poly.type
_entity_poly.pdbx_seq_one_letter_code
_entity_poly.pdbx_strand_id
1 'polypeptide(L)'
;MTDYGQGNESQAWFLTGNIGLPFHRYPTSYGEYVGLAIRVGQDMDLNGDSPSTYGQKNLPPPEIRLRRNIWRVSFMLDLFLSLHLGRAPALFDGLRSATKYNVQQSEYATHPVPTFLHTVALCQTISRIYLHLYLAFNTPGLQTPAEKLTVLREELESWHRSLPAHYCVAVGNQSEKLDVLELNMLYQVAVILLHHPFCWENATPCATDALVEAAAVFDELLRRYRPVQ
;
A
#
# COMPACT_ATOMS: atom_id res chain seq x y z
N MET A 1 -9.14 32.91 1.97
CA MET A 1 -7.84 32.73 2.63
C MET A 1 -8.13 31.85 3.83
N THR A 2 -7.89 30.55 3.85
CA THR A 2 -6.70 29.85 3.32
C THR A 2 -7.04 28.39 3.01
N ASP A 3 -6.67 27.96 1.81
CA ASP A 3 -6.95 26.68 1.17
C ASP A 3 -5.83 25.67 1.50
N TYR A 4 -5.91 25.03 2.67
CA TYR A 4 -4.85 24.16 3.22
C TYR A 4 -4.98 22.67 2.87
N GLY A 5 -5.99 22.27 2.09
CA GLY A 5 -6.30 20.86 1.83
C GLY A 5 -5.94 20.39 0.43
N GLN A 6 -6.10 21.24 -0.59
CA GLN A 6 -5.96 20.79 -1.97
C GLN A 6 -4.50 20.73 -2.45
N GLY A 7 -3.57 21.47 -1.82
CA GLY A 7 -2.19 21.58 -2.28
C GLY A 7 -1.38 20.28 -2.18
N ASN A 8 -1.56 19.46 -1.14
CA ASN A 8 -0.68 18.30 -0.92
C ASN A 8 -1.10 17.08 -1.75
N GLU A 9 -2.40 16.89 -1.96
CA GLU A 9 -2.92 15.86 -2.86
C GLU A 9 -2.64 16.26 -4.30
N SER A 10 -2.95 17.50 -4.69
CA SER A 10 -2.66 17.97 -6.05
C SER A 10 -1.17 17.99 -6.35
N GLN A 11 -0.25 18.25 -5.39
CA GLN A 11 1.20 18.17 -5.64
C GLN A 11 1.72 16.74 -5.75
N ALA A 12 1.16 15.79 -4.98
CA ALA A 12 1.43 14.36 -5.20
C ALA A 12 0.88 13.92 -6.57
N TRP A 13 -0.33 14.35 -6.93
CA TRP A 13 -0.94 14.15 -8.25
C TRP A 13 -0.31 15.01 -9.37
N PHE A 14 0.46 16.05 -9.07
CA PHE A 14 1.19 16.82 -10.09
C PHE A 14 2.54 16.15 -10.38
N LEU A 15 3.13 15.51 -9.36
CA LEU A 15 4.29 14.65 -9.50
C LEU A 15 3.95 13.30 -10.14
N THR A 16 2.70 12.80 -10.02
CA THR A 16 2.27 11.51 -10.60
C THR A 16 1.26 11.58 -11.75
N GLY A 17 0.47 12.65 -11.87
CA GLY A 17 -0.82 12.66 -12.56
C GLY A 17 -0.93 13.60 -13.77
N ASN A 18 0.18 14.10 -14.30
CA ASN A 18 0.19 14.75 -15.61
C ASN A 18 1.16 14.08 -16.59
N ILE A 19 1.20 12.75 -16.56
CA ILE A 19 1.84 11.96 -17.59
C ILE A 19 0.76 11.15 -18.30
N GLY A 20 0.07 11.81 -19.22
CA GLY A 20 -0.63 11.18 -20.34
C GLY A 20 0.33 10.48 -21.31
N LEU A 21 1.46 9.94 -20.82
CA LEU A 21 2.26 8.99 -21.58
C LEU A 21 1.79 7.60 -21.18
N PRO A 22 1.40 6.76 -22.14
CA PRO A 22 1.05 5.39 -21.83
C PRO A 22 2.23 4.74 -21.09
N PHE A 23 1.97 4.25 -19.87
CA PHE A 23 2.90 3.45 -19.05
C PHE A 23 3.62 2.36 -19.85
N HIS A 24 3.00 1.93 -20.95
CA HIS A 24 3.51 0.99 -21.94
C HIS A 24 4.82 1.41 -22.65
N ARG A 25 5.22 2.70 -22.61
CA ARG A 25 6.30 3.20 -23.47
C ARG A 25 7.70 3.18 -22.83
N TYR A 26 7.85 3.30 -21.50
CA TYR A 26 9.17 3.28 -20.82
C TYR A 26 9.12 2.80 -19.34
N PRO A 27 8.82 1.52 -19.05
CA PRO A 27 8.75 1.02 -17.68
C PRO A 27 10.08 1.14 -16.89
N THR A 28 11.22 1.10 -17.58
CA THR A 28 12.56 1.13 -16.96
C THR A 28 12.89 2.50 -16.34
N SER A 29 12.51 3.60 -17.00
CA SER A 29 12.83 4.95 -16.51
C SER A 29 12.06 5.30 -15.24
N TYR A 30 10.81 4.83 -15.09
CA TYR A 30 10.02 5.06 -13.87
C TYR A 30 10.63 4.37 -12.65
N GLY A 31 11.15 3.15 -12.82
CA GLY A 31 11.87 2.45 -11.76
C GLY A 31 13.10 3.22 -11.29
N GLU A 32 13.83 3.86 -12.22
CA GLU A 32 15.01 4.68 -11.91
C GLU A 32 14.65 5.93 -11.11
N TYR A 33 13.61 6.66 -11.52
CA TYR A 33 13.16 7.87 -10.81
C TYR A 33 12.64 7.55 -9.40
N VAL A 34 11.85 6.48 -9.25
CA VAL A 34 11.38 6.06 -7.93
C VAL A 34 12.55 5.59 -7.08
N GLY A 35 13.48 4.79 -7.63
CA GLY A 35 14.69 4.38 -6.92
C GLY A 35 15.57 5.57 -6.47
N LEU A 36 15.67 6.62 -7.28
CA LEU A 36 16.34 7.86 -6.90
C LEU A 36 15.61 8.58 -5.76
N ALA A 37 14.28 8.71 -5.85
CA ALA A 37 13.47 9.32 -4.80
C ALA A 37 13.59 8.57 -3.47
N ILE A 38 13.67 7.23 -3.49
CA ILE A 38 13.91 6.40 -2.30
C ILE A 38 15.27 6.72 -1.67
N ARG A 39 16.36 6.71 -2.45
CA ARG A 39 17.70 7.02 -1.93
C ARG A 39 17.77 8.43 -1.35
N VAL A 40 17.22 9.42 -2.05
CA VAL A 40 17.13 10.80 -1.56
C VAL A 40 16.32 10.87 -0.26
N GLY A 41 15.22 10.13 -0.16
CA GLY A 41 14.44 10.03 1.08
C GLY A 41 15.20 9.39 2.24
N GLN A 42 16.02 8.37 1.98
CA GLN A 42 16.89 7.73 2.98
C GLN A 42 18.02 8.66 3.43
N ASP A 43 18.66 9.36 2.49
CA ASP A 43 19.70 10.36 2.78
C ASP A 43 19.15 11.52 3.63
N MET A 44 17.87 11.86 3.46
CA MET A 44 17.16 12.86 4.26
C MET A 44 16.54 12.31 5.55
N ASP A 45 16.72 11.03 5.86
CA ASP A 45 16.13 10.31 7.00
C ASP A 45 14.60 10.50 7.11
N LEU A 46 13.90 10.48 5.97
CA LEU A 46 12.44 10.58 5.96
C LEU A 46 11.75 9.32 6.52
N ASN A 47 12.49 8.23 6.65
CA ASN A 47 12.07 6.94 7.18
C ASN A 47 12.18 6.84 8.72
N GLY A 48 12.93 7.73 9.36
CA GLY A 48 13.15 7.74 10.79
C GLY A 48 11.95 8.29 11.57
N ASP A 49 11.44 7.51 12.52
CA ASP A 49 10.50 7.99 13.55
C ASP A 49 11.22 8.63 14.76
N SER A 50 12.56 8.63 14.76
CA SER A 50 13.36 9.12 15.87
C SER A 50 13.81 10.57 15.64
N PRO A 51 13.45 11.52 16.53
CA PRO A 51 13.85 12.92 16.41
C PRO A 51 15.36 13.18 16.61
N SER A 52 16.18 12.13 16.70
CA SER A 52 17.60 12.19 16.99
C SER A 52 18.50 12.45 15.79
N THR A 53 18.01 12.24 14.56
CA THR A 53 18.83 12.43 13.36
C THR A 53 18.66 13.87 12.86
N TYR A 54 19.78 14.60 12.79
CA TYR A 54 19.96 15.96 12.28
C TYR A 54 18.69 16.84 12.18
N GLY A 55 18.41 17.63 13.22
CA GLY A 55 17.45 18.74 13.15
C GLY A 55 15.99 18.42 13.48
N GLN A 56 15.60 17.14 13.60
CA GLN A 56 14.21 16.77 13.93
C GLN A 56 13.73 17.22 15.32
N LYS A 57 14.63 17.50 16.29
CA LYS A 57 14.24 18.01 17.62
C LYS A 57 13.45 19.33 17.59
N ASN A 58 13.49 20.08 16.49
CA ASN A 58 12.86 21.40 16.36
C ASN A 58 11.89 21.52 15.17
N LEU A 59 11.53 20.44 14.48
CA LEU A 59 10.62 20.55 13.35
C LEU A 59 9.18 20.78 13.82
N PRO A 60 8.43 21.70 13.19
CA PRO A 60 7.03 21.90 13.53
C PRO A 60 6.21 20.64 13.15
N PRO A 61 5.18 20.27 13.93
CA PRO A 61 4.30 19.12 13.64
C PRO A 61 3.79 19.00 12.19
N PRO A 62 3.37 20.08 11.49
CA PRO A 62 2.97 19.97 10.09
C PRO A 62 4.10 19.51 9.15
N GLU A 63 5.35 19.87 9.41
CA GLU A 63 6.48 19.45 8.59
C GLU A 63 6.81 17.97 8.80
N ILE A 64 6.74 17.49 10.04
CA ILE A 64 6.90 16.06 10.36
C ILE A 64 5.85 15.23 9.61
N ARG A 65 4.60 15.67 9.63
CA ARG A 65 3.51 15.03 8.89
C ARG A 65 3.77 14.98 7.38
N LEU A 66 4.23 16.09 6.81
CA LEU A 66 4.54 16.17 5.38
C LEU A 66 5.65 15.20 5.00
N ARG A 67 6.75 15.18 5.77
CA ARG A 67 7.88 14.27 5.57
C ARG A 67 7.45 12.80 5.60
N ARG A 68 6.64 12.43 6.60
CA ARG A 68 6.06 11.08 6.71
C ARG A 68 5.17 10.73 5.52
N ASN A 69 4.34 11.67 5.06
CA ASN A 69 3.44 11.42 3.94
C ASN A 69 4.22 11.28 2.62
N ILE A 70 5.25 12.09 2.39
CA ILE A 70 6.16 11.94 1.24
C ILE A 70 6.77 10.53 1.26
N TRP A 71 7.32 10.11 2.40
CA TRP A 71 7.91 8.79 2.53
C TRP A 71 6.91 7.65 2.27
N ARG A 72 5.69 7.76 2.82
CA ARG A 72 4.61 6.79 2.59
C ARG A 72 4.19 6.70 1.12
N VAL A 73 4.12 7.82 0.41
CA VAL A 73 3.82 7.84 -1.04
C VAL A 73 4.95 7.17 -1.82
N SER A 74 6.21 7.53 -1.54
CA SER A 74 7.37 6.90 -2.18
C SER A 74 7.38 5.38 -1.95
N PHE A 75 6.99 4.94 -0.75
CA PHE A 75 6.83 3.52 -0.44
C PHE A 75 5.76 2.84 -1.28
N MET A 76 4.56 3.41 -1.38
CA MET A 76 3.49 2.82 -2.18
C MET A 76 3.89 2.74 -3.67
N LEU A 77 4.53 3.78 -4.21
CA LEU A 77 4.98 3.81 -5.60
C LEU A 77 6.04 2.74 -5.89
N ASP A 78 7.04 2.60 -5.01
CA ASP A 78 8.05 1.54 -5.16
C ASP A 78 7.42 0.16 -5.08
N LEU A 79 6.47 -0.07 -4.17
CA LEU A 79 5.72 -1.32 -4.08
C LEU A 79 4.93 -1.62 -5.36
N PHE A 80 4.14 -0.68 -5.87
CA PHE A 80 3.33 -0.91 -7.07
C PHE A 80 4.20 -1.18 -8.31
N LEU A 81 5.29 -0.45 -8.47
CA LEU A 81 6.25 -0.72 -9.54
C LEU A 81 6.92 -2.09 -9.38
N SER A 82 7.26 -2.48 -8.16
CA SER A 82 7.82 -3.79 -7.87
C SER A 82 6.89 -4.93 -8.18
N LEU A 83 5.62 -4.82 -7.77
CA LEU A 83 4.58 -5.80 -8.10
C LEU A 83 4.40 -5.92 -9.62
N HIS A 84 4.39 -4.79 -10.33
CA HIS A 84 4.21 -4.76 -11.78
C HIS A 84 5.41 -5.36 -12.54
N LEU A 85 6.64 -5.08 -12.09
CA LEU A 85 7.86 -5.51 -12.76
C LEU A 85 8.38 -6.87 -12.27
N GLY A 86 7.79 -7.44 -11.21
CA GLY A 86 8.27 -8.68 -10.60
C GLY A 86 9.63 -8.55 -9.90
N ARG A 87 10.00 -7.35 -9.43
CA ARG A 87 11.28 -7.08 -8.77
C ARG A 87 11.10 -6.82 -7.27
N ALA A 88 12.15 -7.04 -6.49
CA ALA A 88 12.19 -6.60 -5.10
C ALA A 88 12.01 -5.07 -4.99
N PRO A 89 11.20 -4.56 -4.04
CA PRO A 89 11.14 -3.13 -3.71
C PRO A 89 12.53 -2.61 -3.29
N ALA A 90 12.88 -1.38 -3.67
CA ALA A 90 14.09 -0.73 -3.18
C ALA A 90 14.03 -0.51 -1.65
N LEU A 91 12.82 -0.37 -1.10
CA LEU A 91 12.59 -0.26 0.34
C LEU A 91 12.60 -1.59 1.11
N PHE A 92 13.01 -2.67 0.46
CA PHE A 92 13.09 -4.02 1.03
C PHE A 92 13.80 -4.07 2.39
N ASP A 93 14.91 -3.34 2.58
CA ASP A 93 15.63 -3.34 3.86
C ASP A 93 14.87 -2.62 4.98
N GLY A 94 14.12 -1.57 4.65
CA GLY A 94 13.23 -0.87 5.58
C GLY A 94 12.05 -1.73 6.02
N LEU A 95 11.59 -2.65 5.16
CA LEU A 95 10.53 -3.61 5.47
C LEU A 95 11.01 -4.80 6.33
N ARG A 96 12.31 -5.10 6.30
CA ARG A 96 12.93 -6.16 7.13
C ARG A 96 13.00 -5.75 8.60
N SER A 97 13.23 -4.47 8.87
CA SER A 97 13.03 -3.90 10.19
C SER A 97 11.52 -3.83 10.37
N ALA A 98 10.96 -4.55 11.34
CA ALA A 98 9.51 -4.68 11.55
C ALA A 98 8.83 -3.37 12.03
N THR A 99 9.27 -2.21 11.55
CA THR A 99 8.59 -0.93 11.67
C THR A 99 7.29 -1.02 10.88
N LYS A 100 6.28 -1.63 11.50
CA LYS A 100 4.89 -1.26 11.23
C LYS A 100 4.89 0.25 11.29
N TYR A 101 4.51 0.94 10.21
CA TYR A 101 4.26 2.37 10.35
C TYR A 101 3.04 2.44 11.26
N ASN A 102 3.29 2.56 12.56
CA ASN A 102 2.24 2.81 13.52
C ASN A 102 1.68 4.13 13.07
N VAL A 103 0.48 4.07 12.48
CA VAL A 103 -0.35 5.26 12.32
C VAL A 103 -0.61 5.70 13.75
N GLN A 104 0.26 6.56 14.28
CA GLN A 104 0.03 7.22 15.55
C GLN A 104 -1.24 8.03 15.32
N GLN A 105 -2.38 7.49 15.76
CA GLN A 105 -3.69 8.11 15.63
C GLN A 105 -3.68 9.54 16.21
N SER A 106 -2.76 9.83 17.12
CA SER A 106 -2.51 11.17 17.70
C SER A 106 -2.02 12.22 16.69
N GLU A 107 -1.47 11.82 15.54
CA GLU A 107 -0.93 12.75 14.53
C GLU A 107 -2.04 13.35 13.64
N TYR A 108 -3.20 12.70 13.60
CA TYR A 108 -4.40 13.15 12.90
C TYR A 108 -5.51 13.31 13.94
N ALA A 109 -5.52 14.45 14.64
CA ALA A 109 -6.58 14.81 15.59
C ALA A 109 -7.98 14.97 14.93
N THR A 110 -8.06 14.79 13.60
CA THR A 110 -9.28 14.84 12.82
C THR A 110 -9.84 13.43 12.62
N HIS A 111 -10.98 13.15 13.23
CA HIS A 111 -11.84 12.06 12.81
C HIS A 111 -12.69 12.51 11.61
N PRO A 112 -12.87 11.67 10.57
CA PRO A 112 -12.32 10.33 10.38
C PRO A 112 -10.86 10.32 9.89
N VAL A 113 -10.17 9.20 10.13
CA VAL A 113 -8.81 8.94 9.63
C VAL A 113 -8.82 8.91 8.10
N PRO A 114 -7.92 9.62 7.39
CA PRO A 114 -7.93 9.65 5.93
C PRO A 114 -7.74 8.27 5.28
N THR A 115 -8.45 8.01 4.18
CA THR A 115 -8.36 6.78 3.34
C THR A 115 -6.92 6.45 2.96
N PHE A 116 -6.11 7.48 2.72
CA PHE A 116 -4.68 7.39 2.46
C PHE A 116 -3.93 6.55 3.51
N LEU A 117 -4.21 6.73 4.80
CA LEU A 117 -3.50 5.99 5.85
C LEU A 117 -3.90 4.52 5.91
N HIS A 118 -5.17 4.22 5.62
CA HIS A 118 -5.64 2.84 5.46
C HIS A 118 -4.98 2.16 4.25
N THR A 119 -4.83 2.90 3.15
CA THR A 119 -4.12 2.43 1.93
C THR A 119 -2.65 2.11 2.23
N VAL A 120 -1.95 3.01 2.92
CA VAL A 120 -0.55 2.81 3.33
C VAL A 120 -0.40 1.57 4.22
N ALA A 121 -1.32 1.37 5.18
CA ALA A 121 -1.30 0.21 6.05
C ALA A 121 -1.56 -1.10 5.28
N LEU A 122 -2.46 -1.08 4.30
CA LEU A 122 -2.68 -2.22 3.41
C LEU A 122 -1.44 -2.54 2.56
N CYS A 123 -0.81 -1.51 1.97
CA CYS A 123 0.42 -1.66 1.20
C CYS A 123 1.55 -2.32 2.01
N GLN A 124 1.65 -2.05 3.33
CA GLN A 124 2.60 -2.77 4.18
C GLN A 124 2.30 -4.26 4.25
N THR A 125 1.03 -4.64 4.37
CA THR A 125 0.62 -6.05 4.39
C THR A 125 0.90 -6.71 3.04
N ILE A 126 0.57 -6.03 1.93
CA ILE A 126 0.89 -6.49 0.57
C ILE A 126 2.39 -6.67 0.39
N SER A 127 3.22 -5.75 0.88
CA SER A 127 4.67 -5.86 0.78
C SER A 127 5.22 -7.08 1.52
N ARG A 128 4.64 -7.45 2.67
CA ARG A 128 5.01 -8.67 3.42
C ARG A 128 4.57 -9.93 2.68
N ILE A 129 3.38 -9.94 2.10
CA ILE A 129 2.89 -11.03 1.23
C ILE A 129 3.87 -11.23 0.08
N TYR A 130 4.19 -10.17 -0.65
CA TYR A 130 5.09 -10.20 -1.78
C TYR A 130 6.50 -10.69 -1.40
N LEU A 131 7.04 -10.17 -0.29
CA LEU A 131 8.33 -10.55 0.25
C LEU A 131 8.43 -12.05 0.56
N HIS A 132 7.46 -12.58 1.31
CA HIS A 132 7.53 -13.95 1.83
C HIS A 132 7.11 -15.01 0.84
N LEU A 133 6.21 -14.69 -0.08
CA LEU A 133 5.63 -15.68 -1.01
C LEU A 133 6.22 -15.62 -2.43
N TYR A 134 6.65 -14.44 -2.90
CA TYR A 134 7.11 -14.27 -4.28
C TYR A 134 8.63 -14.04 -4.39
N LEU A 135 9.23 -13.40 -3.39
CA LEU A 135 10.68 -13.18 -3.35
C LEU A 135 11.42 -14.24 -2.53
N ALA A 136 10.71 -15.29 -2.09
CA ALA A 136 11.22 -16.41 -1.31
C ALA A 136 12.00 -16.00 -0.04
N PHE A 137 11.63 -14.87 0.58
CA PHE A 137 12.31 -14.43 1.78
C PHE A 137 12.00 -15.34 2.96
N ASN A 138 13.06 -15.86 3.59
CA ASN A 138 12.97 -16.73 4.75
C ASN A 138 13.12 -15.92 6.03
N THR A 139 12.02 -15.77 6.76
CA THR A 139 12.05 -15.26 8.13
C THR A 139 12.56 -16.36 9.04
N PRO A 140 13.59 -16.12 9.87
CA PRO A 140 13.99 -17.09 10.89
C PRO A 140 12.79 -17.34 11.83
N GLY A 141 12.24 -18.55 11.79
CA GLY A 141 11.09 -18.97 12.60
C GLY A 141 9.84 -19.42 11.83
N LEU A 142 9.64 -18.98 10.58
CA LEU A 142 8.58 -19.51 9.71
C LEU A 142 9.21 -20.40 8.64
N GLN A 143 9.04 -21.71 8.77
CA GLN A 143 9.73 -22.65 7.90
C GLN A 143 8.83 -23.19 6.79
N THR A 144 7.51 -23.28 7.00
CA THR A 144 6.61 -23.83 5.98
C THR A 144 5.81 -22.75 5.24
N PRO A 145 5.55 -22.94 3.93
CA PRO A 145 4.65 -22.05 3.17
C PRO A 145 3.25 -21.91 3.79
N ALA A 146 2.72 -22.97 4.42
CA ALA A 146 1.41 -22.97 5.06
C ALA A 146 1.35 -22.11 6.34
N GLU A 147 2.42 -22.10 7.14
CA GLU A 147 2.56 -21.18 8.29
C GLU A 147 2.62 -19.73 7.81
N LYS A 148 3.42 -19.46 6.76
CA LYS A 148 3.52 -18.11 6.16
C LYS A 148 2.15 -17.63 5.68
N LEU A 149 1.41 -18.47 4.98
CA LEU A 149 0.05 -18.18 4.53
C LEU A 149 -0.89 -17.84 5.70
N THR A 150 -0.85 -18.63 6.78
CA THR A 150 -1.73 -18.43 7.93
C THR A 150 -1.46 -17.11 8.63
N VAL A 151 -0.20 -16.79 8.90
CA VAL A 151 0.18 -15.52 9.53
C VAL A 151 -0.21 -14.32 8.66
N LEU A 152 0.11 -14.38 7.35
CA LEU A 152 -0.21 -13.28 6.44
C LEU A 152 -1.72 -13.10 6.24
N ARG A 153 -2.49 -14.19 6.24
CA ARG A 153 -3.96 -14.15 6.21
C ARG A 153 -4.51 -13.47 7.45
N GLU A 154 -4.05 -13.85 8.64
CA GLU A 154 -4.49 -13.25 9.90
C GLU A 154 -4.17 -11.75 9.96
N GLU A 155 -3.02 -11.33 9.43
CA GLU A 155 -2.66 -9.91 9.32
C GLU A 155 -3.60 -9.14 8.39
N LEU A 156 -3.91 -9.71 7.21
CA LEU A 156 -4.81 -9.10 6.24
C LEU A 156 -6.25 -9.00 6.78
N GLU A 157 -6.74 -10.05 7.43
CA GLU A 157 -8.05 -10.07 8.08
C GLU A 157 -8.13 -9.13 9.28
N SER A 158 -7.06 -9.04 10.07
CA SER A 158 -6.96 -8.08 11.18
C SER A 158 -7.02 -6.64 10.68
N TRP A 159 -6.29 -6.34 9.60
CA TRP A 159 -6.37 -5.04 8.94
C TRP A 159 -7.80 -4.75 8.44
N HIS A 160 -8.44 -5.70 7.74
CA HIS A 160 -9.78 -5.50 7.20
C HIS A 160 -10.83 -5.30 8.32
N ARG A 161 -10.74 -6.05 9.42
CA ARG A 161 -11.62 -5.88 10.59
C ARG A 161 -11.39 -4.56 11.33
N SER A 162 -10.20 -3.98 11.23
CA SER A 162 -9.90 -2.67 11.83
C SER A 162 -10.47 -1.49 11.05
N LEU A 163 -10.95 -1.74 9.82
CA LEU A 163 -11.44 -0.71 8.92
C LEU A 163 -12.84 -0.22 9.33
N PRO A 164 -13.08 1.10 9.45
CA PRO A 164 -14.41 1.64 9.71
C PRO A 164 -15.44 1.24 8.65
N ALA A 165 -16.69 1.03 9.06
CA ALA A 165 -17.77 0.56 8.17
C ALA A 165 -18.00 1.41 6.91
N HIS A 166 -17.71 2.70 6.95
CA HIS A 166 -17.85 3.60 5.80
C HIS A 166 -16.77 3.46 4.73
N TYR A 167 -15.67 2.76 5.05
CA TYR A 167 -14.64 2.37 4.08
C TYR A 167 -14.84 0.95 3.53
N CYS A 168 -15.74 0.16 4.13
CA CYS A 168 -16.12 -1.15 3.64
C CYS A 168 -17.21 -1.02 2.58
N VAL A 169 -16.94 -1.45 1.35
CA VAL A 169 -17.94 -1.45 0.28
C VAL A 169 -18.76 -2.74 0.37
N ALA A 170 -19.89 -2.69 1.06
CA ALA A 170 -20.87 -3.78 1.02
C ALA A 170 -21.56 -3.83 -0.37
N VAL A 171 -21.96 -5.04 -0.79
CA VAL A 171 -22.83 -5.24 -1.96
C VAL A 171 -24.16 -4.54 -1.69
N GLY A 172 -24.34 -3.33 -2.25
CA GLY A 172 -25.52 -2.48 -2.05
C GLY A 172 -25.22 -1.06 -1.54
N ASN A 173 -24.02 -0.79 -1.02
CA ASN A 173 -23.62 0.57 -0.63
C ASN A 173 -23.15 1.38 -1.85
N GLN A 174 -23.75 2.55 -2.06
CA GLN A 174 -23.30 3.57 -3.02
C GLN A 174 -22.11 4.36 -2.43
N SER A 175 -20.98 3.70 -2.17
CA SER A 175 -19.75 4.47 -1.95
C SER A 175 -19.27 4.97 -3.30
N GLU A 176 -19.62 6.21 -3.64
CA GLU A 176 -19.24 6.87 -4.90
C GLU A 176 -17.84 7.50 -4.83
N LYS A 177 -17.17 7.43 -3.68
CA LYS A 177 -15.84 8.01 -3.53
C LYS A 177 -14.78 7.08 -4.14
N LEU A 178 -14.04 7.61 -5.11
CA LEU A 178 -13.03 6.87 -5.88
C LEU A 178 -11.93 6.27 -5.00
N ASP A 179 -11.48 7.01 -3.98
CA ASP A 179 -10.46 6.55 -3.03
C ASP A 179 -10.90 5.33 -2.21
N VAL A 180 -12.19 5.25 -1.87
CA VAL A 180 -12.76 4.08 -1.17
C VAL A 180 -12.83 2.88 -2.11
N LEU A 181 -13.22 3.08 -3.37
CA LEU A 181 -13.22 2.01 -4.37
C LEU A 181 -11.80 1.48 -4.62
N GLU A 182 -10.82 2.37 -4.75
CA GLU A 182 -9.40 2.04 -4.92
C GLU A 182 -8.86 1.23 -3.73
N LEU A 183 -9.20 1.62 -2.50
CA LEU A 183 -8.82 0.88 -1.31
C LEU A 183 -9.37 -0.55 -1.31
N ASN A 184 -10.64 -0.72 -1.68
CA ASN A 184 -11.29 -2.04 -1.72
C ASN A 184 -10.76 -2.88 -2.89
N MET A 185 -10.49 -2.28 -4.06
CA MET A 185 -9.83 -2.95 -5.18
C MET A 185 -8.43 -3.44 -4.78
N LEU A 186 -7.66 -2.60 -4.08
CA LEU A 186 -6.33 -2.97 -3.58
C LEU A 186 -6.40 -4.10 -2.54
N TYR A 187 -7.46 -4.14 -1.72
CA TYR A 187 -7.69 -5.26 -0.80
C TYR A 187 -7.91 -6.57 -1.56
N GLN A 188 -8.71 -6.56 -2.64
CA GLN A 188 -8.87 -7.76 -3.48
C GLN A 188 -7.56 -8.19 -4.13
N VAL A 189 -6.71 -7.24 -4.56
CA VAL A 189 -5.36 -7.55 -5.04
C VAL A 189 -4.52 -8.24 -3.96
N ALA A 190 -4.62 -7.81 -2.70
CA ALA A 190 -3.92 -8.46 -1.58
C ALA A 190 -4.38 -9.91 -1.38
N VAL A 191 -5.70 -10.18 -1.45
CA VAL A 191 -6.27 -11.53 -1.36
C VAL A 191 -5.75 -12.39 -2.51
N ILE A 192 -5.74 -11.85 -3.74
CA ILE A 192 -5.22 -12.56 -4.92
C ILE A 192 -3.76 -12.94 -4.73
N LEU A 193 -2.91 -12.00 -4.33
CA LEU A 193 -1.49 -12.26 -4.10
C LEU A 193 -1.27 -13.29 -2.99
N LEU A 194 -2.11 -13.31 -1.95
CA LEU A 194 -1.97 -14.22 -0.83
C LEU A 194 -2.22 -15.68 -1.22
N HIS A 195 -3.24 -15.93 -2.04
CA HIS A 195 -3.69 -17.30 -2.37
C HIS A 195 -3.09 -17.86 -3.66
N HIS A 196 -2.68 -17.01 -4.59
CA HIS A 196 -2.22 -17.41 -5.92
C HIS A 196 -1.08 -18.45 -5.93
N PRO A 197 0.01 -18.33 -5.13
CA PRO A 197 1.09 -19.31 -5.12
C PRO A 197 0.64 -20.74 -4.77
N PHE A 198 -0.45 -20.88 -4.02
CA PHE A 198 -0.92 -22.17 -3.52
C PHE A 198 -1.92 -22.88 -4.45
N CYS A 199 -2.30 -22.23 -5.55
CA CYS A 199 -3.31 -22.76 -6.47
C CYS A 199 -2.74 -23.77 -7.47
N TRP A 200 -1.42 -23.83 -7.63
CA TRP A 200 -0.77 -24.77 -8.56
C TRP A 200 -0.14 -25.97 -7.87
N GLU A 201 0.47 -25.78 -6.70
CA GLU A 201 1.30 -26.83 -6.08
C GLU A 201 0.50 -27.85 -5.26
N ASN A 202 -0.65 -27.46 -4.70
CA ASN A 202 -1.60 -28.33 -3.99
C ASN A 202 -2.96 -27.62 -3.92
N ALA A 203 -3.66 -27.49 -5.07
CA ALA A 203 -4.89 -26.71 -5.17
C ALA A 203 -5.93 -27.13 -4.11
N THR A 204 -5.96 -26.41 -2.99
CA THR A 204 -7.04 -26.55 -2.02
C THR A 204 -8.25 -25.85 -2.63
N PRO A 205 -9.44 -26.48 -2.67
CA PRO A 205 -10.64 -25.86 -3.24
C PRO A 205 -10.92 -24.47 -2.65
N CYS A 206 -10.63 -24.32 -1.35
CA CYS A 206 -10.74 -23.06 -0.61
C CYS A 206 -9.88 -21.92 -1.19
N ALA A 207 -8.64 -22.19 -1.63
CA ALA A 207 -7.78 -21.15 -2.21
C ALA A 207 -8.25 -20.71 -3.60
N THR A 208 -8.72 -21.65 -4.41
CA THR A 208 -9.28 -21.33 -5.74
C THR A 208 -10.58 -20.56 -5.64
N ASP A 209 -11.46 -20.92 -4.70
CA ASP A 209 -12.72 -20.22 -4.47
C ASP A 209 -12.48 -18.77 -4.02
N ALA A 210 -11.55 -18.56 -3.09
CA ALA A 210 -11.16 -17.22 -2.62
C ALA A 210 -10.61 -16.33 -3.74
N LEU A 211 -9.84 -16.89 -4.68
CA LEU A 211 -9.35 -16.14 -5.84
C LEU A 211 -10.47 -15.73 -6.79
N VAL A 212 -11.37 -16.65 -7.10
CA VAL A 212 -12.50 -16.40 -8.01
C VAL A 212 -13.43 -15.35 -7.40
N GLU A 213 -13.73 -15.45 -6.11
CA GLU A 213 -14.52 -14.47 -5.39
C GLU A 213 -13.83 -13.09 -5.40
N ALA A 214 -12.55 -13.02 -5.04
CA ALA A 214 -11.81 -11.77 -5.03
C ALA A 214 -11.75 -11.10 -6.41
N ALA A 215 -11.54 -11.88 -7.47
CA ALA A 215 -11.53 -11.39 -8.84
C ALA A 215 -12.91 -10.88 -9.28
N ALA A 216 -14.00 -11.58 -8.92
CA ALA A 216 -15.36 -11.14 -9.23
C ALA A 216 -15.72 -9.84 -8.50
N VAL A 217 -15.35 -9.71 -7.22
CA VAL A 217 -15.54 -8.47 -6.46
C VAL A 217 -14.71 -7.33 -7.06
N PHE A 218 -13.46 -7.59 -7.44
CA PHE A 218 -12.60 -6.61 -8.09
C PHE A 218 -13.22 -6.09 -9.40
N ASP A 219 -13.74 -6.98 -10.25
CA ASP A 219 -14.36 -6.59 -11.53
C ASP A 219 -15.61 -5.71 -11.33
N GLU A 220 -16.46 -6.05 -10.35
CA GLU A 220 -17.61 -5.23 -10.01
C GLU A 220 -17.20 -3.85 -9.45
N LEU A 221 -16.15 -3.77 -8.63
CA LEU A 221 -15.61 -2.50 -8.16
C LEU A 221 -15.02 -1.68 -9.32
N LEU A 222 -14.31 -2.33 -10.25
CA LEU A 222 -13.74 -1.69 -11.43
C LEU A 222 -14.82 -1.12 -12.34
N ARG A 223 -15.93 -1.83 -12.50
CA ARG A 223 -17.10 -1.37 -13.26
C ARG A 223 -17.74 -0.13 -12.64
N ARG A 224 -17.74 0.00 -11.31
CA ARG A 224 -18.19 1.21 -10.61
C ARG A 224 -17.19 2.35 -10.72
N TYR A 225 -15.89 2.03 -10.74
CA TYR A 225 -14.81 3.01 -10.87
C TYR A 225 -14.75 3.67 -12.25
N ARG A 226 -15.12 2.94 -13.31
CA ARG A 226 -15.29 3.50 -14.66
C ARG A 226 -16.75 3.92 -14.84
N PRO A 227 -17.17 5.14 -14.45
CA PRO A 227 -18.48 5.60 -14.84
C PRO A 227 -18.55 5.55 -16.36
N VAL A 228 -19.60 4.89 -16.86
CA VAL A 228 -19.92 4.77 -18.29
C VAL A 228 -19.78 6.17 -18.92
N GLN A 229 -18.80 6.33 -19.80
CA GLN A 229 -18.69 7.50 -20.68
C GLN A 229 -19.84 7.51 -21.69
#